data_AF-A0A7C2FV61-F1
#
_entry.id   AF-A0A7C2FV61-F1
#
_cell.length_a   1.000
_cell.length_b   1.000
_cell.length_c   1.000
_cell.angle_alpha   90.00
_cell.angle_beta   90.00
_cell.angle_gamma   90.00
#
_symmetry.space_group_name_H-M   'P 1'
#
loop_
_entity.id
_entity.type
_entity.pdbx_description
1 polymer ?
#
loop_
_entity_poly.entity_id
_entity_poly.type
_entity_poly.pdbx_seq_one_letter_code
_entity_poly.pdbx_strand_id
1 'polypeptide(L)'
;MFLRIDRLQIELPQPKDPDPNAAAAVQELLGGRFGEMSTLMNYTYQSFNFRGADKLKAYRDLIANIATEELGHIELVAATINLLLTGSTKPDSPENAPLRVGKDVRNTHHFIATAQTALVGNSMGAFWTGDYVFSSGNLVLDLLHN
;
A
#
# COMPACT_ATOMS: atom_id res chain seq x y z
N MET A 1 -16.09 0.39 -13.81
CA MET A 1 -15.40 -0.86 -14.18
C MET A 1 -13.91 -0.58 -14.21
N PHE A 2 -13.08 -1.56 -13.90
CA PHE A 2 -11.62 -1.44 -13.93
C PHE A 2 -11.04 -2.48 -14.90
N LEU A 3 -9.89 -2.15 -15.48
CA LEU A 3 -9.04 -3.07 -16.23
C LEU A 3 -7.67 -3.09 -15.55
N ARG A 4 -6.91 -4.17 -15.74
CA ARG A 4 -5.54 -4.28 -15.20
C ARG A 4 -4.55 -4.46 -16.35
N ILE A 5 -3.45 -3.73 -16.27
CA ILE A 5 -2.27 -3.92 -17.12
C ILE A 5 -1.21 -4.58 -16.23
N ASP A 6 -0.62 -5.69 -16.69
CA ASP A 6 0.38 -6.44 -15.92
C ASP A 6 1.76 -5.78 -15.99
N ARG A 7 1.87 -4.55 -15.48
CA ARG A 7 3.10 -3.76 -15.40
C ARG A 7 3.02 -2.81 -14.20
N LEU A 8 4.14 -2.68 -13.49
CA LEU A 8 4.33 -1.58 -12.56
C LEU A 8 4.38 -0.24 -13.30
N GLN A 9 3.99 0.84 -12.61
CA GLN A 9 4.00 2.20 -13.17
C GLN A 9 5.42 2.67 -13.56
N ILE A 10 6.44 2.14 -12.88
CA ILE A 10 7.86 2.29 -13.22
C ILE A 10 8.61 0.98 -12.99
N GLU A 11 9.77 0.84 -13.63
CA GLU A 11 10.69 -0.26 -13.33
C GLU A 11 11.38 -0.02 -11.98
N LEU A 12 11.53 -1.10 -11.19
CA LEU A 12 12.26 -1.09 -9.93
C LEU A 12 13.60 -1.82 -10.09
N PRO A 13 14.71 -1.27 -9.57
CA PRO A 13 15.98 -1.97 -9.56
C PRO A 13 15.93 -3.17 -8.60
N GLN A 14 16.71 -4.21 -8.90
CA GLN A 14 16.90 -5.33 -7.99
C GLN A 14 17.78 -4.92 -6.80
N PRO A 15 17.33 -5.11 -5.54
CA PRO A 15 18.18 -4.91 -4.37
C PRO A 15 19.37 -5.87 -4.38
N LYS A 16 20.51 -5.42 -3.84
CA LYS A 16 21.71 -6.27 -3.69
C LYS A 16 21.56 -7.29 -2.56
N ASP A 17 20.95 -6.84 -1.46
CA ASP A 17 20.76 -7.60 -0.23
C ASP A 17 19.34 -7.34 0.31
N PRO A 18 18.73 -8.32 0.98
CA PRO A 18 17.46 -8.11 1.68
C PRO A 18 17.60 -7.14 2.84
N ASP A 19 16.59 -6.31 3.07
CA ASP A 19 16.50 -5.42 4.23
C ASP A 19 15.08 -5.44 4.84
N PRO A 20 14.81 -6.38 5.77
CA PRO A 20 13.51 -6.51 6.42
C PRO A 20 13.09 -5.28 7.26
N ASN A 21 14.06 -4.53 7.80
CA ASN A 21 13.74 -3.35 8.60
C ASN A 21 13.40 -2.15 7.71
N ALA A 22 14.06 -2.00 6.56
CA ALA A 22 13.62 -1.07 5.53
C ALA A 22 12.24 -1.44 5.00
N ALA A 23 11.98 -2.73 4.73
CA ALA A 23 10.65 -3.20 4.32
C ALA A 23 9.58 -2.83 5.36
N ALA A 24 9.88 -2.99 6.65
CA ALA A 24 9.02 -2.58 7.74
C ALA A 24 8.84 -1.05 7.85
N ALA A 25 9.80 -0.23 7.41
CA ALA A 25 9.63 1.22 7.38
C ALA A 25 8.78 1.67 6.18
N VAL A 26 9.04 1.10 5.00
CA VAL A 26 8.27 1.38 3.76
C VAL A 26 6.79 1.00 3.91
N GLN A 27 6.45 0.08 4.82
CA GLN A 27 5.06 -0.20 5.18
C GLN A 27 4.24 1.03 5.61
N GLU A 28 4.87 2.07 6.16
CA GLU A 28 4.17 3.33 6.46
C GLU A 28 3.60 3.97 5.19
N LEU A 29 4.33 3.85 4.08
CA LEU A 29 3.90 4.36 2.78
C LEU A 29 2.83 3.47 2.14
N LEU A 30 2.64 2.22 2.60
CA LEU A 30 1.55 1.36 2.12
C LEU A 30 0.31 1.51 3.00
N GLY A 31 0.35 0.94 4.21
CA GLY A 31 -0.79 0.81 5.11
C GLY A 31 -0.79 1.80 6.28
N GLY A 32 0.13 2.77 6.30
CA GLY A 32 0.12 3.89 7.25
C GLY A 32 -1.07 4.81 7.04
N ARG A 33 -1.31 5.71 8.02
CA ARG A 33 -2.43 6.65 7.97
C ARG A 33 -2.41 7.54 6.73
N PHE A 34 -1.20 7.90 6.28
CA PHE A 34 -0.96 8.71 5.08
C PHE A 34 -0.29 7.90 3.96
N GLY A 35 -0.39 6.57 4.00
CA GLY A 35 0.12 5.70 2.93
C GLY A 35 -0.82 5.62 1.73
N GLU A 36 -0.37 4.94 0.69
CA GLU A 36 -1.07 4.82 -0.59
C GLU A 36 -2.43 4.11 -0.47
N MET A 37 -2.63 3.25 0.55
CA MET A 37 -3.95 2.69 0.84
C MET A 37 -4.97 3.78 1.22
N SER A 38 -4.51 4.80 1.94
CA SER A 38 -5.36 5.91 2.35
C SER A 38 -5.67 6.85 1.19
N THR A 39 -4.68 7.24 0.37
CA THR A 39 -4.93 8.06 -0.83
C THR A 39 -5.90 7.35 -1.77
N LEU A 40 -5.62 6.08 -2.09
CA LEU A 40 -6.49 5.23 -2.90
C LEU A 40 -7.93 5.22 -2.39
N MET A 41 -8.14 4.88 -1.12
CA MET A 41 -9.50 4.70 -0.60
C MET A 41 -10.22 6.02 -0.38
N ASN A 42 -9.52 7.11 -0.06
CA ASN A 42 -10.11 8.45 -0.02
C ASN A 42 -10.68 8.84 -1.38
N TYR A 43 -9.85 8.85 -2.42
CA TYR A 43 -10.30 9.24 -3.75
C TYR A 43 -11.31 8.26 -4.34
N THR A 44 -11.15 6.95 -4.09
CA THR A 44 -12.09 5.94 -4.56
C THR A 44 -13.49 6.19 -3.99
N TYR A 45 -13.63 6.34 -2.67
CA TYR A 45 -14.94 6.56 -2.06
C TYR A 45 -15.49 7.96 -2.35
N GLN A 46 -14.65 9.00 -2.43
CA GLN A 46 -15.10 10.32 -2.91
C GLN A 46 -15.62 10.26 -4.36
N SER A 47 -14.99 9.48 -5.23
CA SER A 47 -15.44 9.30 -6.62
C SER A 47 -16.77 8.56 -6.71
N PHE A 48 -16.99 7.55 -5.87
CA PHE A 48 -18.24 6.78 -5.81
C PHE A 48 -19.38 7.59 -5.20
N ASN A 49 -19.08 8.37 -4.15
CA ASN A 49 -20.04 9.20 -3.43
C ASN A 49 -20.28 10.57 -4.08
N PHE A 50 -19.61 10.86 -5.21
CA PHE A 50 -19.62 12.17 -5.85
C PHE A 50 -21.04 12.58 -6.28
N ARG A 51 -21.47 13.78 -5.86
CA ARG A 51 -22.79 14.35 -6.19
C ARG A 51 -22.68 15.48 -7.23
N GLY A 52 -23.70 15.62 -8.08
CA GLY A 52 -23.72 16.68 -9.10
C GLY A 52 -22.74 16.45 -10.25
N ALA A 53 -22.48 15.19 -10.59
CA ALA A 53 -21.52 14.76 -11.62
C ALA A 53 -21.67 15.51 -12.96
N ASP A 54 -22.91 15.79 -13.39
CA ASP A 54 -23.16 16.49 -14.66
C ASP A 54 -22.69 17.95 -14.65
N LYS A 55 -22.76 18.62 -13.49
CA LYS A 55 -22.38 20.03 -13.33
C LYS A 55 -20.92 20.21 -12.93
N LEU A 56 -20.38 19.24 -12.20
CA LEU A 56 -19.04 19.28 -11.60
C LEU A 56 -18.14 18.21 -12.20
N LYS A 57 -18.34 17.89 -13.49
CA LYS A 57 -17.69 16.79 -14.20
C LYS A 57 -16.16 16.84 -14.09
N ALA A 58 -15.55 18.02 -14.24
CA ALA A 58 -14.09 18.17 -14.18
C ALA A 58 -13.50 17.72 -12.83
N TYR A 59 -14.16 18.02 -11.72
CA TYR A 59 -13.73 17.61 -10.39
C TYR A 59 -13.96 16.11 -10.16
N ARG A 60 -15.10 15.59 -10.61
CA ARG A 60 -15.38 14.15 -10.56
C ARG A 60 -14.33 13.37 -11.34
N ASP A 61 -14.04 13.81 -12.57
CA ASP A 61 -13.06 13.16 -13.44
C ASP A 61 -11.67 13.20 -12.81
N LEU A 62 -11.26 14.35 -12.23
CA LEU A 62 -10.00 14.48 -11.51
C LEU A 62 -9.88 13.45 -10.38
N ILE A 63 -10.86 13.41 -9.48
CA ILE A 63 -10.86 12.50 -8.32
C ILE A 63 -10.88 11.04 -8.78
N ALA A 64 -11.76 10.69 -9.73
CA ALA A 64 -11.86 9.33 -10.23
C ALA A 64 -10.59 8.87 -10.98
N ASN A 65 -9.92 9.79 -11.69
CA ASN A 65 -8.68 9.49 -12.39
C ASN A 65 -7.52 9.29 -11.42
N ILE A 66 -7.36 10.18 -10.43
CA ILE A 66 -6.32 10.02 -9.39
C ILE A 66 -6.58 8.73 -8.60
N ALA A 67 -7.83 8.43 -8.20
CA ALA A 67 -8.16 7.16 -7.55
C ALA A 67 -7.70 5.93 -8.35
N THR A 68 -7.72 6.02 -9.68
CA THR A 68 -7.27 4.94 -10.56
C THR A 68 -5.73 4.86 -10.60
N GLU A 69 -5.03 5.98 -10.53
CA GLU A 69 -3.57 6.02 -10.41
C GLU A 69 -3.09 5.40 -9.08
N GLU A 70 -3.77 5.69 -7.97
CA GLU A 70 -3.39 5.16 -6.65
C GLU A 70 -3.48 3.62 -6.56
N LEU A 71 -4.22 2.95 -7.44
CA LEU A 71 -4.18 1.48 -7.57
C LEU A 71 -2.78 1.00 -7.99
N GLY A 72 -2.12 1.74 -8.87
CA GLY A 72 -0.73 1.47 -9.29
C GLY A 72 0.27 1.79 -8.18
N HIS A 73 0.01 2.80 -7.36
CA HIS A 73 0.89 3.16 -6.25
C HIS A 73 0.91 2.09 -5.16
N ILE A 74 -0.25 1.57 -4.73
CA ILE A 74 -0.26 0.45 -3.76
C ILE A 74 0.44 -0.79 -4.32
N GLU A 75 0.34 -1.06 -5.63
CA GLU A 75 1.03 -2.17 -6.30
C GLU A 75 2.55 -1.93 -6.30
N LEU A 76 3.00 -0.71 -6.61
CA LEU A 76 4.40 -0.32 -6.66
C LEU A 76 5.07 -0.34 -5.28
N VAL A 77 4.39 0.17 -4.24
CA VAL A 77 4.92 0.12 -2.86
C VAL A 77 4.95 -1.31 -2.35
N ALA A 78 3.92 -2.12 -2.61
CA ALA A 78 3.92 -3.54 -2.26
C ALA A 78 5.06 -4.30 -2.97
N ALA A 79 5.29 -4.04 -4.25
CA ALA A 79 6.41 -4.60 -5.00
C ALA A 79 7.77 -4.20 -4.38
N THR A 80 7.90 -2.94 -3.96
CA THR A 80 9.11 -2.44 -3.28
C THR A 80 9.36 -3.18 -1.95
N ILE A 81 8.33 -3.36 -1.12
CA ILE A 81 8.42 -4.11 0.13
C ILE A 81 8.80 -5.58 -0.14
N ASN A 82 8.18 -6.21 -1.13
CA ASN A 82 8.46 -7.59 -1.51
C ASN A 82 9.91 -7.77 -1.99
N LEU A 83 10.42 -6.81 -2.78
CA LEU A 83 11.83 -6.82 -3.20
C LEU A 83 12.78 -6.72 -2.01
N LEU A 84 12.50 -5.85 -1.04
CA LEU A 84 13.31 -5.72 0.18
C LEU A 84 13.29 -6.98 1.07
N LEU A 85 12.22 -7.78 1.01
CA LEU A 85 12.12 -9.06 1.73
C LEU A 85 12.70 -10.25 0.97
N THR A 86 12.93 -10.11 -0.34
CA THR A 86 13.38 -11.20 -1.21
C THR A 86 14.80 -11.65 -0.83
N GLY A 87 14.96 -12.95 -0.55
CA GLY A 87 16.25 -13.53 -0.14
C GLY A 87 16.58 -13.34 1.34
N SER A 88 15.67 -12.79 2.15
CA SER A 88 15.86 -12.66 3.60
C SER A 88 16.03 -14.00 4.33
N THR A 89 15.55 -15.10 3.75
CA THR A 89 15.75 -16.46 4.25
C THR A 89 16.12 -17.41 3.11
N LYS A 90 16.55 -18.62 3.46
CA LYS A 90 16.85 -19.70 2.52
C LYS A 90 16.08 -20.95 2.91
N PRO A 91 15.59 -21.77 1.95
CA PRO A 91 15.00 -23.06 2.26
C PRO A 91 15.98 -23.95 3.02
N ASP A 92 15.53 -24.48 4.15
CA ASP A 92 16.27 -25.42 4.99
C ASP A 92 15.27 -26.22 5.84
N SER A 93 15.73 -27.27 6.50
CA SER A 93 14.92 -28.05 7.41
C SER A 93 14.46 -27.20 8.62
N PRO A 94 13.21 -27.33 9.10
CA PRO A 94 12.71 -26.51 10.20
C PRO A 94 13.55 -26.55 11.49
N GLU A 95 14.21 -27.67 11.78
CA GLU A 95 15.13 -27.82 12.91
C GLU A 95 16.36 -26.89 12.85
N ASN A 96 16.73 -26.42 11.66
CA ASN A 96 17.82 -25.46 11.45
C ASN A 96 17.37 -24.00 11.61
N ALA A 97 16.08 -23.78 11.91
CA ALA A 97 15.47 -22.46 12.06
C ALA A 97 15.73 -21.51 10.86
N PRO A 98 15.32 -21.86 9.63
CA PRO A 98 15.58 -21.06 8.42
C PRO A 98 15.03 -19.63 8.48
N LEU A 99 14.00 -19.40 9.30
CA LEU A 99 13.37 -18.09 9.49
C LEU A 99 13.94 -17.32 10.70
N ARG A 100 15.07 -17.74 11.29
CA ARG A 100 15.63 -17.15 12.52
C ARG A 100 15.79 -15.63 12.46
N VAL A 101 16.08 -15.07 11.28
CA VAL A 101 16.17 -13.62 11.07
C VAL A 101 14.88 -12.89 11.48
N GLY A 102 13.72 -13.51 11.27
CA GLY A 102 12.41 -12.92 11.58
C GLY A 102 12.20 -12.65 13.06
N LYS A 103 12.98 -13.29 13.95
CA LYS A 103 12.89 -13.11 15.41
C LYS A 103 13.37 -11.73 15.86
N ASP A 104 14.39 -11.17 15.18
CA ASP A 104 15.13 -9.99 15.65
C ASP A 104 14.83 -8.73 14.82
N VAL A 105 13.94 -8.82 13.81
CA VAL A 105 13.52 -7.71 12.96
C VAL A 105 12.26 -7.03 13.49
N ARG A 106 12.06 -5.76 13.13
CA ARG A 106 10.98 -4.91 13.65
C ARG A 106 9.58 -5.46 13.37
N ASN A 107 9.37 -6.06 12.20
CA ASN A 107 8.05 -6.54 11.77
C ASN A 107 8.05 -8.06 11.59
N THR A 108 7.75 -8.79 12.66
CA THR A 108 7.66 -10.24 12.65
C THR A 108 6.47 -10.75 11.81
N HIS A 109 5.43 -9.93 11.56
CA HIS A 109 4.30 -10.32 10.72
C HIS A 109 4.73 -10.62 9.28
N HIS A 110 5.77 -9.95 8.78
CA HIS A 110 6.35 -10.27 7.48
C HIS A 110 6.78 -11.73 7.39
N PHE A 111 7.27 -12.35 8.46
CA PHE A 111 7.77 -13.73 8.44
C PHE A 111 6.74 -14.78 8.87
N ILE A 112 5.72 -14.37 9.64
CA ILE A 112 4.72 -15.28 10.21
C ILE A 112 3.38 -15.21 9.46
N ALA A 113 2.86 -14.01 9.22
CA ALA A 113 1.52 -13.82 8.68
C ALA A 113 1.50 -13.79 7.16
N THR A 114 2.54 -13.23 6.52
CA THR A 114 2.53 -12.93 5.08
C THR A 114 3.62 -13.66 4.28
N ALA A 115 4.35 -14.60 4.89
CA ALA A 115 5.38 -15.40 4.20
C ALA A 115 6.37 -14.56 3.36
N GLN A 116 6.93 -13.54 3.99
CA GLN A 116 7.92 -12.58 3.49
C GLN A 116 7.39 -11.68 2.38
N THR A 117 6.14 -11.24 2.52
CA THR A 117 5.50 -10.27 1.61
C THR A 117 4.89 -9.09 2.35
N ALA A 118 4.48 -8.07 1.59
CA ALA A 118 3.77 -6.90 2.12
C ALA A 118 2.51 -7.29 2.91
N LEU A 119 2.21 -6.48 3.92
CA LEU A 119 1.03 -6.59 4.78
C LEU A 119 0.19 -5.33 4.62
N VAL A 120 -1.14 -5.44 4.66
CA VAL A 120 -2.05 -4.29 4.70
C VAL A 120 -2.03 -3.63 6.09
N GLY A 121 -0.91 -2.99 6.43
CA GLY A 121 -0.66 -2.39 7.72
C GLY A 121 0.54 -1.44 7.71
N ASN A 122 0.69 -0.67 8.78
CA ASN A 122 1.68 0.38 8.90
C ASN A 122 3.06 -0.11 9.38
N SER A 123 4.00 0.80 9.56
CA SER A 123 5.37 0.47 9.98
C SER A 123 5.52 -0.03 11.42
N MET A 124 4.44 0.00 12.19
CA MET A 124 4.34 -0.49 13.57
C MET A 124 3.45 -1.74 13.69
N GLY A 125 3.01 -2.31 12.56
CA GLY A 125 2.24 -3.55 12.50
C GLY A 125 0.74 -3.40 12.77
N ALA A 126 0.22 -2.18 12.94
CA ALA A 126 -1.23 -1.95 13.00
C ALA A 126 -1.82 -2.05 11.59
N PHE A 127 -2.92 -2.78 11.44
CA PHE A 127 -3.59 -2.92 10.15
C PHE A 127 -4.20 -1.58 9.70
N TRP A 128 -4.20 -1.36 8.38
CA TRP A 128 -4.92 -0.23 7.81
C TRP A 128 -6.41 -0.37 8.11
N THR A 129 -7.08 0.75 8.41
CA THR A 129 -8.51 0.77 8.75
C THR A 129 -9.26 1.76 7.87
N GLY A 130 -10.51 1.44 7.57
CA GLY A 130 -11.42 2.32 6.83
C GLY A 130 -11.67 3.66 7.53
N ASP A 131 -11.39 3.76 8.84
CA ASP A 131 -11.47 5.03 9.59
C ASP A 131 -10.48 6.10 9.09
N TYR A 132 -9.50 5.74 8.26
CA TYR A 132 -8.62 6.70 7.59
C TYR A 132 -9.25 7.36 6.35
N VAL A 133 -10.44 6.91 5.93
CA VAL A 133 -11.16 7.47 4.78
C VAL A 133 -12.04 8.62 5.22
N PHE A 134 -11.86 9.76 4.57
CA PHE A 134 -12.70 10.94 4.69
C PHE A 134 -13.42 11.22 3.36
N SER A 135 -14.75 11.08 3.38
CA SER A 135 -15.63 11.38 2.25
C SER A 135 -16.89 12.04 2.79
N SER A 136 -16.88 13.37 2.89
CA SER A 136 -17.98 14.15 3.47
C SER A 136 -19.12 14.40 2.48
N GLY A 137 -18.84 14.31 1.17
CA GLY A 137 -19.78 14.67 0.11
C GLY A 137 -19.87 16.18 -0.14
N ASN A 138 -19.12 17.00 0.62
CA ASN A 138 -18.90 18.41 0.30
C ASN A 138 -17.61 18.55 -0.50
N LEU A 139 -17.72 18.96 -1.77
CA LEU A 139 -16.58 19.02 -2.69
C LEU A 139 -15.41 19.87 -2.15
N VAL A 140 -15.69 21.04 -1.57
CA VAL A 140 -14.64 21.94 -1.10
C VAL A 140 -13.92 21.34 0.11
N LEU A 141 -14.67 20.72 1.02
CA LEU A 141 -14.11 20.08 2.22
C LEU A 141 -13.31 18.83 1.86
N ASP A 142 -13.81 18.00 0.94
CA ASP A 142 -13.11 16.81 0.48
C ASP A 142 -11.81 17.19 -0.26
N LEU A 143 -11.83 18.23 -1.12
CA LEU A 143 -10.62 18.73 -1.78
C LEU A 143 -9.61 19.39 -0.84
N LEU A 144 -10.06 19.98 0.28
CA LEU A 144 -9.16 20.54 1.29
C LEU A 144 -8.51 19.44 2.15
N HIS A 145 -9.21 18.33 2.35
CA HIS A 145 -8.68 17.16 3.05
C HIS A 145 -7.60 16.45 2.22
N ASN A 146 -7.82 16.34 0.90
CA ASN A 146 -6.94 15.68 -0.06
C ASN A 146 -5.58 16.39 -0.19
#